data_AF-A0A3T2UWS5-F1
#
_entry.id   AF-A0A3T2UWS5-F1
#
_cell.length_a   1.000
_cell.length_b   1.000
_cell.length_c   1.000
_cell.angle_alpha   90.00
_cell.angle_beta   90.00
_cell.angle_gamma   90.00
#
_symmetry.space_group_name_H-M   'P 1'
#
loop_
_entity.id
_entity.type
_entity.pdbx_description
1 polymer ?
#
loop_
_entity_poly.entity_id
_entity_poly.type
_entity_poly.pdbx_seq_one_letter_code
_entity_poly.pdbx_strand_id
1 'polypeptide(L)'
;MNIPKFPLPSRPETEIQFHAPTVKDALKYSDLNPAEDEATTTEYLNSMQDGEINDSANWTVQDRRTALWWIFVNSRPDAVMTYSYECSHCGNTHHADINLSDLAQTVEILTVPPYVKTNVPVNGVPTDWILKPLTGKGAELLERMRASLPDMKSPEYSAGVARMRIAELALCTALEDDPEDFTQAANRRFDIIESMALETEFTPLVARIQLMQKDLRHGLKMSIERGSSRLILPPQHCKNAKEGADVTTTLYVPFLNREFIPSIRSEWMANHY
;
A
#
# COMPACT_ATOMS: atom_id res chain seq x y z
N MET A 1 -1.57 -0.93 27.74
CA MET A 1 -2.35 -0.05 26.83
C MET A 1 -3.06 -0.98 25.88
N ASN A 2 -4.38 -0.89 25.75
CA ASN A 2 -5.14 -1.79 24.88
C ASN A 2 -5.42 -1.07 23.56
N ILE A 3 -4.97 -1.62 22.44
CA ILE A 3 -5.29 -1.07 21.12
C ILE A 3 -6.75 -1.45 20.81
N PRO A 4 -7.61 -0.53 20.36
CA PRO A 4 -8.97 -0.87 19.97
C PRO A 4 -8.96 -1.88 18.81
N LYS A 5 -9.98 -2.73 18.72
CA LYS A 5 -10.10 -3.70 17.63
C LYS A 5 -10.08 -2.99 16.27
N PHE A 6 -9.35 -3.56 15.33
CA PHE A 6 -9.23 -3.08 13.97
C PHE A 6 -10.16 -3.88 13.04
N PRO A 7 -11.28 -3.33 12.57
CA PRO A 7 -12.03 -3.95 11.48
C PRO A 7 -11.21 -3.82 10.19
N LEU A 8 -11.00 -4.92 9.45
CA LEU A 8 -10.34 -4.85 8.15
C LEU A 8 -11.19 -3.96 7.22
N PRO A 9 -10.67 -2.83 6.69
CA PRO A 9 -11.48 -1.93 5.87
C PRO A 9 -12.07 -2.58 4.62
N SER A 10 -11.41 -3.61 4.07
CA SER A 10 -11.95 -4.39 2.93
C SER A 10 -13.02 -5.42 3.31
N ARG A 11 -13.08 -5.83 4.59
CA ARG A 11 -13.93 -6.90 5.15
C ARG A 11 -14.25 -6.59 6.63
N PRO A 12 -15.10 -5.61 6.92
CA PRO A 12 -15.26 -5.07 8.27
C PRO A 12 -15.80 -6.07 9.30
N GLU A 13 -16.42 -7.16 8.87
CA GLU A 13 -16.84 -8.28 9.71
C GLU A 13 -15.65 -9.05 10.31
N THR A 14 -14.46 -8.93 9.71
CA THR A 14 -13.22 -9.49 10.24
C THR A 14 -12.54 -8.44 11.11
N GLU A 15 -12.67 -8.61 12.43
CA GLU A 15 -12.00 -7.76 13.42
C GLU A 15 -10.69 -8.38 13.89
N ILE A 16 -9.62 -7.60 13.90
CA ILE A 16 -8.31 -7.98 14.38
C ILE A 16 -8.04 -7.29 15.71
N GLN A 17 -7.68 -8.07 16.73
CA GLN A 17 -7.18 -7.53 17.99
C GLN A 17 -5.65 -7.47 17.92
N PHE A 18 -5.08 -6.28 18.11
CA PHE A 18 -3.63 -6.09 18.22
C PHE A 18 -3.23 -5.79 19.66
N HIS A 19 -2.03 -6.21 20.06
CA HIS A 19 -1.39 -5.70 21.27
C HIS A 19 -0.47 -4.51 20.95
N ALA A 20 -0.20 -3.69 21.98
CA ALA A 20 0.74 -2.58 21.84
C ALA A 20 2.17 -3.10 21.66
N PRO A 21 2.96 -2.54 20.72
CA PRO A 21 4.34 -2.98 20.53
C PRO A 21 5.21 -2.72 21.75
N THR A 22 6.19 -3.59 21.96
CA THR A 22 7.10 -3.58 23.10
C THR A 22 8.53 -3.20 22.68
N VAL A 23 9.41 -3.01 23.68
CA VAL A 23 10.86 -2.83 23.42
C VAL A 23 11.44 -4.05 22.70
N LYS A 24 10.93 -5.26 22.96
CA LYS A 24 11.39 -6.47 22.27
C LYS A 24 11.08 -6.41 20.77
N ASP A 25 9.91 -5.90 20.42
CA ASP A 25 9.52 -5.71 19.01
C ASP A 25 10.39 -4.63 18.37
N ALA A 26 10.62 -3.52 19.06
CA ALA A 26 11.48 -2.45 18.59
C ALA A 26 12.95 -2.89 18.38
N LEU A 27 13.45 -3.84 19.19
CA LEU A 27 14.76 -4.47 19.01
C LEU A 27 14.77 -5.42 17.81
N LYS A 28 13.68 -6.19 17.60
CA LYS A 28 13.57 -7.13 16.50
C LYS A 28 13.55 -6.41 15.14
N TYR A 29 12.89 -5.26 15.08
CA TYR A 29 12.67 -4.49 13.85
C TYR A 29 13.53 -3.22 13.78
N SER A 30 14.68 -3.17 14.47
CA SER A 30 15.56 -1.98 14.45
C SER A 30 16.37 -1.81 13.17
N ASP A 31 16.66 -2.91 12.47
CA ASP A 31 17.60 -2.93 11.32
C ASP A 31 16.90 -3.47 10.06
N LEU A 32 15.80 -2.84 9.69
CA LEU A 32 14.95 -3.28 8.59
C LEU A 32 15.63 -3.03 7.24
N ASN A 33 15.77 -4.10 6.46
CA ASN A 33 16.21 -4.03 5.08
C ASN A 33 15.11 -3.39 4.20
N PRO A 34 15.36 -2.23 3.56
CA PRO A 34 14.37 -1.59 2.69
C PRO A 34 13.92 -2.43 1.49
N ALA A 35 14.67 -3.48 1.13
CA ALA A 35 14.32 -4.41 0.06
C ALA A 35 13.35 -5.53 0.50
N GLU A 36 13.01 -5.58 1.79
CA GLU A 36 12.14 -6.60 2.41
C GLU A 36 11.03 -5.92 3.26
N ASP A 37 10.63 -4.69 2.91
CA ASP A 37 9.66 -3.87 3.64
C ASP A 37 8.28 -4.53 3.67
N GLU A 38 7.88 -5.21 2.59
CA GLU A 38 6.61 -5.95 2.52
C GLU A 38 6.66 -7.25 3.31
N ALA A 39 7.74 -8.03 3.19
CA ALA A 39 7.88 -9.29 3.93
C ALA A 39 7.93 -9.04 5.44
N THR A 40 8.71 -8.03 5.85
CA THR A 40 8.75 -7.56 7.24
C THR A 40 7.38 -7.12 7.73
N THR A 41 6.60 -6.43 6.88
CA THR A 41 5.24 -5.99 7.25
C THR A 41 4.32 -7.16 7.53
N THR A 42 4.39 -8.24 6.75
CA THR A 42 3.63 -9.48 7.01
C THR A 42 4.03 -10.07 8.34
N GLU A 43 5.33 -10.22 8.59
CA GLU A 43 5.85 -10.76 9.83
C GLU A 43 5.40 -9.92 11.04
N TYR A 44 5.55 -8.61 10.95
CA TYR A 44 5.18 -7.67 12.01
C TYR A 44 3.67 -7.73 12.30
N LEU A 45 2.82 -7.53 11.28
CA LEU A 45 1.37 -7.52 11.46
C LEU A 45 0.86 -8.86 11.99
N ASN A 46 1.43 -9.99 11.58
CA ASN A 46 1.06 -11.29 12.12
C ASN A 46 1.53 -11.44 13.59
N SER A 47 2.71 -10.93 13.93
CA SER A 47 3.24 -11.02 15.31
C SER A 47 2.47 -10.16 16.33
N MET A 48 1.84 -9.07 15.88
CA MET A 48 1.10 -8.13 16.75
C MET A 48 -0.32 -8.59 17.06
N GLN A 49 -0.82 -9.65 16.41
CA GLN A 49 -2.19 -10.13 16.61
C GLN A 49 -2.31 -10.94 17.89
N ASP A 50 -3.41 -10.72 18.62
CA ASP A 50 -3.82 -11.56 19.74
C ASP A 50 -4.84 -12.61 19.26
N GLY A 51 -4.71 -13.85 19.74
CA GLY A 51 -5.63 -14.94 19.42
C GLY A 51 -5.29 -15.69 18.14
N GLU A 52 -6.30 -16.02 17.35
CA GLU A 52 -6.12 -16.72 16.07
C GLU A 52 -5.55 -15.76 15.02
N ILE A 53 -4.42 -16.13 14.42
CA ILE A 53 -3.71 -15.28 13.47
C ILE A 53 -4.44 -15.29 12.13
N ASN A 54 -4.91 -14.12 11.72
CA ASN A 54 -5.37 -13.88 10.36
C ASN A 54 -4.18 -13.42 9.52
N ASP A 55 -3.67 -14.29 8.65
CA ASP A 55 -2.43 -14.03 7.90
C ASP A 55 -2.54 -12.80 7.00
N SER A 56 -1.82 -11.75 7.39
CA SER A 56 -1.82 -10.42 6.77
C SER A 56 -1.23 -10.39 5.36
N ALA A 57 -0.54 -11.46 4.94
CA ALA A 57 -0.13 -11.62 3.55
C ALA A 57 -1.34 -11.70 2.61
N ASN A 58 -2.51 -12.14 3.10
CA ASN A 58 -3.73 -12.26 2.30
C ASN A 58 -4.62 -11.01 2.34
N TRP A 59 -4.27 -10.02 3.17
CA TRP A 59 -4.98 -8.74 3.24
C TRP A 59 -4.67 -7.89 2.01
N THR A 60 -5.54 -6.93 1.71
CA THR A 60 -5.22 -5.90 0.70
C THR A 60 -4.05 -5.05 1.20
N VAL A 61 -3.31 -4.43 0.28
CA VAL A 61 -2.24 -3.49 0.65
C VAL A 61 -2.82 -2.32 1.48
N GLN A 62 -4.00 -1.82 1.13
CA GLN A 62 -4.68 -0.75 1.87
C GLN A 62 -4.98 -1.17 3.32
N ASP A 63 -5.48 -2.39 3.54
CA ASP A 63 -5.75 -2.92 4.87
C ASP A 63 -4.45 -2.98 5.70
N ARG A 64 -3.35 -3.50 5.11
CA ARG A 64 -2.05 -3.61 5.79
C ARG A 64 -1.51 -2.23 6.19
N ARG A 65 -1.59 -1.24 5.32
CA ARG A 65 -1.15 0.14 5.63
C ARG A 65 -2.01 0.78 6.70
N THR A 66 -3.32 0.57 6.62
CA THR A 66 -4.26 1.07 7.61
C THR A 66 -4.02 0.39 8.97
N ALA A 67 -3.71 -0.91 9.00
CA ALA A 67 -3.36 -1.62 10.23
C ALA A 67 -2.06 -1.11 10.86
N LEU A 68 -1.01 -0.87 10.05
CA LEU A 68 0.25 -0.28 10.52
C LEU A 68 0.01 1.09 11.17
N TRP A 69 -0.73 1.96 10.48
CA TRP A 69 -1.14 3.26 11.02
C TRP A 69 -1.99 3.12 12.28
N TRP A 70 -2.95 2.19 12.30
CA TRP A 70 -3.83 1.95 13.44
C TRP A 70 -3.05 1.58 14.70
N ILE A 71 -2.09 0.67 14.56
CA ILE A 71 -1.19 0.29 15.66
C ILE A 71 -0.38 1.51 16.11
N PHE A 72 0.20 2.25 15.16
CA PHE A 72 1.02 3.41 15.45
C PHE A 72 0.28 4.48 16.26
N VAL A 73 -0.91 4.91 15.82
CA VAL A 73 -1.65 6.01 16.47
C VAL A 73 -2.23 5.61 17.83
N ASN A 74 -2.54 4.31 18.02
CA ASN A 74 -3.11 3.81 19.27
C ASN A 74 -2.07 3.29 20.28
N SER A 75 -0.79 3.25 19.92
CA SER A 75 0.29 2.79 20.81
C SER A 75 1.22 3.90 21.29
N ARG A 76 0.99 5.15 20.87
CA ARG A 76 1.85 6.29 21.15
C ARG A 76 1.07 7.46 21.75
N PRO A 77 1.67 8.25 22.66
CA PRO A 77 1.04 9.44 23.21
C PRO A 77 0.97 10.60 22.20
N ASP A 78 1.93 10.65 21.26
CA ASP A 78 1.99 11.62 20.18
C ASP A 78 2.16 10.88 18.85
N ALA A 79 1.27 11.17 17.90
CA ALA A 79 1.23 10.57 16.57
C ALA A 79 1.48 11.62 15.49
N VAL A 80 2.23 12.69 15.80
CA VAL A 80 2.62 13.71 14.83
C VAL A 80 3.82 13.25 13.99
N MET A 81 3.73 13.43 12.67
CA MET A 81 4.86 13.31 11.74
C MET A 81 5.06 14.62 10.97
N THR A 82 6.31 15.06 10.87
CA THR A 82 6.69 16.24 10.09
C THR A 82 7.08 15.85 8.67
N TYR A 83 6.44 16.47 7.69
CA TYR A 83 6.76 16.30 6.26
C TYR A 83 7.31 17.60 5.68
N SER A 84 8.47 17.53 5.05
CA SER A 84 9.06 18.62 4.28
C SER A 84 8.58 18.56 2.83
N TYR A 85 8.15 19.69 2.27
CA TYR A 85 7.70 19.77 0.88
C TYR A 85 8.02 21.12 0.24
N GLU A 86 8.20 21.12 -1.08
CA GLU A 86 8.29 22.35 -1.87
C GLU A 86 6.89 22.84 -2.23
N CYS A 87 6.55 24.07 -1.86
CA CYS A 87 5.25 24.64 -2.12
C CYS A 87 5.13 25.09 -3.59
N SER A 88 4.19 24.50 -4.33
CA SER A 88 3.94 24.83 -5.74
C SER A 88 3.51 26.28 -5.98
N HIS A 89 3.05 26.99 -4.95
CA HIS A 89 2.55 28.36 -5.05
C HIS A 89 3.63 29.42 -4.81
N CYS A 90 4.57 29.18 -3.90
CA CYS A 90 5.57 30.17 -3.51
C CYS A 90 7.03 29.73 -3.76
N GLY A 91 7.26 28.48 -4.16
CA GLY A 91 8.59 27.92 -4.43
C GLY A 91 9.47 27.69 -3.20
N ASN A 92 8.96 27.96 -1.99
CA ASN A 92 9.71 27.74 -0.75
C ASN A 92 9.49 26.34 -0.20
N THR A 93 10.48 25.83 0.53
CA THR A 93 10.31 24.62 1.36
C THR A 93 9.48 24.97 2.60
N HIS A 94 8.47 24.14 2.87
CA HIS A 94 7.63 24.20 4.04
C HIS A 94 7.68 22.88 4.80
N HIS A 95 7.38 22.95 6.09
CA HIS A 95 7.19 21.79 6.96
C HIS A 95 5.74 21.75 7.42
N ALA A 96 5.12 20.58 7.26
CA ALA A 96 3.78 20.27 7.71
C ALA A 96 3.85 19.23 8.82
N ASP A 97 3.41 19.62 10.01
CA ASP A 97 3.25 18.70 11.14
C ASP A 97 1.84 18.11 11.07
N ILE A 98 1.74 16.82 10.82
CA ILE A 98 0.46 16.12 10.65
C ILE A 98 0.24 15.22 11.84
N ASN A 99 -0.80 15.49 12.62
CA ASN A 99 -1.31 14.51 13.57
C ASN A 99 -1.96 13.37 12.80
N LEU A 100 -1.31 12.22 12.77
CA LEU A 100 -1.80 11.06 12.03
C LEU A 100 -3.13 10.54 12.57
N SER A 101 -3.50 10.84 13.81
CA SER A 101 -4.82 10.48 14.36
C SER A 101 -5.96 11.13 13.57
N ASP A 102 -5.74 12.31 13.00
CA ASP A 102 -6.76 13.04 12.23
C ASP A 102 -7.09 12.34 10.91
N LEU A 103 -6.18 11.47 10.42
CA LEU A 103 -6.41 10.68 9.22
C LEU A 103 -7.53 9.65 9.39
N ALA A 104 -7.95 9.36 10.63
CA ALA A 104 -9.12 8.54 10.91
C ALA A 104 -10.38 9.03 10.17
N GLN A 105 -10.50 10.35 9.97
CA GLN A 105 -11.62 10.97 9.24
C GLN A 105 -11.63 10.63 7.74
N THR A 106 -10.52 10.13 7.21
CA THR A 106 -10.35 9.77 5.80
C THR A 106 -10.48 8.28 5.53
N VAL A 107 -10.59 7.46 6.59
CA VAL A 107 -10.68 6.01 6.48
C VAL A 107 -12.04 5.63 5.91
N GLU A 108 -12.02 4.85 4.82
CA GLU A 108 -13.24 4.30 4.22
C GLU A 108 -13.30 2.79 4.41
N ILE A 109 -14.51 2.29 4.66
CA ILE A 109 -14.78 0.86 4.85
C ILE A 109 -15.67 0.41 3.69
N LEU A 110 -15.33 -0.73 3.09
CA LEU A 110 -16.15 -1.31 2.04
C LEU A 110 -17.44 -1.86 2.60
N THR A 111 -18.52 -1.63 1.86
CA THR A 111 -19.85 -2.22 2.10
C THR A 111 -20.17 -3.32 1.08
N VAL A 112 -19.21 -3.63 0.21
CA VAL A 112 -19.29 -4.60 -0.88
C VAL A 112 -18.10 -5.55 -0.78
N PRO A 113 -18.16 -6.76 -1.38
CA PRO A 113 -17.00 -7.65 -1.43
C PRO A 113 -15.80 -6.95 -2.08
N PRO A 114 -14.55 -7.24 -1.63
CA PRO A 114 -13.35 -6.60 -2.15
C PRO A 114 -12.91 -7.18 -3.50
N TYR A 115 -13.86 -7.37 -4.42
CA TYR A 115 -13.60 -7.76 -5.80
C TYR A 115 -14.77 -7.33 -6.72
N VAL A 116 -14.49 -7.23 -8.01
CA VAL A 116 -15.46 -6.96 -9.07
C VAL A 116 -15.34 -8.04 -10.14
N LYS A 117 -16.47 -8.58 -10.61
CA LYS A 117 -16.47 -9.49 -11.76
C LYS A 117 -16.66 -8.69 -13.05
N THR A 118 -15.94 -9.04 -14.11
CA THR A 118 -16.07 -8.42 -15.44
C THR A 118 -15.82 -9.45 -16.53
N ASN A 119 -16.26 -9.18 -17.75
CA ASN A 119 -15.90 -9.95 -18.93
C ASN A 119 -14.98 -9.12 -19.83
N VAL A 120 -13.83 -9.68 -20.21
CA VAL A 120 -12.89 -9.09 -21.18
C VAL A 120 -12.34 -10.22 -22.05
N PRO A 121 -12.36 -10.11 -23.39
CA PRO A 121 -11.86 -11.17 -24.25
C PRO A 121 -10.35 -11.38 -24.11
N VAL A 122 -9.92 -12.63 -24.30
CA VAL A 122 -8.52 -13.05 -24.42
C VAL A 122 -8.41 -13.84 -25.71
N ASN A 123 -7.56 -13.39 -26.63
CA ASN A 123 -7.42 -14.01 -27.96
C ASN A 123 -8.77 -14.22 -28.68
N GLY A 124 -9.66 -13.23 -28.59
CA GLY A 124 -11.00 -13.24 -29.16
C GLY A 124 -12.04 -14.07 -28.41
N VAL A 125 -11.67 -14.75 -27.31
CA VAL A 125 -12.58 -15.57 -26.50
C VAL A 125 -13.06 -14.76 -25.28
N PRO A 126 -14.38 -14.53 -25.10
CA PRO A 126 -14.91 -13.90 -23.90
C PRO A 126 -14.45 -14.63 -22.65
N THR A 127 -13.77 -13.91 -21.75
CA THR A 127 -13.20 -14.48 -20.53
C THR A 127 -13.72 -13.72 -19.32
N ASP A 128 -14.20 -14.44 -18.31
CA ASP A 128 -14.67 -13.86 -17.06
C ASP A 128 -13.49 -13.67 -16.10
N TRP A 129 -13.28 -12.43 -15.69
CA TRP A 129 -12.23 -11.99 -14.79
C TRP A 129 -12.81 -11.59 -13.44
N ILE A 130 -12.09 -11.95 -12.37
CA ILE A 130 -12.29 -11.40 -11.03
C ILE A 130 -11.19 -10.35 -10.81
N LEU A 131 -11.57 -9.09 -10.75
CA LEU A 131 -10.68 -7.98 -10.43
C LEU A 131 -10.67 -7.76 -8.92
N LYS A 132 -9.50 -7.60 -8.32
CA LYS A 132 -9.32 -7.45 -6.88
C LYS A 132 -8.19 -6.47 -6.55
N PRO A 133 -8.23 -5.79 -5.39
CA PRO A 133 -7.09 -5.00 -4.91
C PRO A 133 -5.83 -5.86 -4.76
N LEU A 134 -4.67 -5.23 -4.87
CA LEU A 134 -3.39 -5.88 -4.63
C LEU A 134 -3.33 -6.38 -3.19
N THR A 135 -2.91 -7.64 -3.00
CA THR A 135 -2.75 -8.26 -1.67
C THR A 135 -1.31 -8.14 -1.17
N GLY A 136 -1.07 -8.44 0.11
CA GLY A 136 0.27 -8.47 0.69
C GLY A 136 1.24 -9.40 -0.05
N LYS A 137 0.83 -10.64 -0.36
CA LYS A 137 1.61 -11.58 -1.17
C LYS A 137 1.96 -11.01 -2.55
N GLY A 138 1.02 -10.29 -3.17
CA GLY A 138 1.27 -9.62 -4.44
C GLY A 138 2.28 -8.48 -4.30
N ALA A 139 2.18 -7.69 -3.24
CA ALA A 139 3.12 -6.61 -2.95
C ALA A 139 4.54 -7.14 -2.69
N GLU A 140 4.69 -8.23 -1.94
CA GLU A 140 5.99 -8.90 -1.73
C GLU A 140 6.61 -9.42 -3.04
N LEU A 141 5.80 -9.95 -3.97
CA LEU A 141 6.29 -10.30 -5.30
C LEU A 141 6.77 -9.08 -6.07
N LEU A 142 6.01 -7.98 -6.07
CA LEU A 142 6.38 -6.74 -6.75
C LEU A 142 7.62 -6.08 -6.12
N GLU A 143 7.80 -6.17 -4.80
CA GLU A 143 9.00 -5.73 -4.10
C GLU A 143 10.23 -6.48 -4.60
N ARG A 144 10.17 -7.82 -4.67
CA ARG A 144 11.25 -8.66 -5.22
C ARG A 144 11.55 -8.34 -6.68
N MET A 145 10.52 -8.14 -7.49
CA MET A 145 10.70 -7.73 -8.89
C MET A 145 11.38 -6.37 -9.00
N ARG A 146 10.99 -5.40 -8.15
CA ARG A 146 11.57 -4.06 -8.11
C ARG A 146 13.04 -4.10 -7.68
N ALA A 147 13.37 -4.89 -6.66
CA ALA A 147 14.74 -5.11 -6.21
C ALA A 147 15.62 -5.77 -7.29
N SER A 148 15.01 -6.52 -8.20
CA SER A 148 15.68 -7.20 -9.31
C SER A 148 15.73 -6.38 -10.60
N LEU A 149 15.26 -5.13 -10.60
CA LEU A 149 15.32 -4.28 -11.79
C LEU A 149 16.78 -3.98 -12.16
N PRO A 150 17.10 -3.86 -13.46
CA PRO A 150 18.40 -3.38 -13.91
C PRO A 150 18.71 -1.97 -13.37
N ASP A 151 19.96 -1.53 -13.51
CA ASP A 151 20.31 -0.13 -13.27
C ASP A 151 19.43 0.79 -14.13
N MET A 152 18.96 1.91 -13.57
CA MET A 152 18.05 2.83 -14.25
C MET A 152 18.61 3.39 -15.57
N LYS A 153 19.94 3.39 -15.74
CA LYS A 153 20.62 3.85 -16.96
C LYS A 153 20.79 2.74 -18.00
N SER A 154 20.49 1.49 -17.66
CA SER A 154 20.58 0.37 -18.60
C SER A 154 19.41 0.39 -19.59
N PRO A 155 19.63 0.03 -20.87
CA PRO A 155 18.57 -0.08 -21.87
C PRO A 155 17.43 -1.03 -21.46
N GLU A 156 17.73 -2.04 -20.65
CA GLU A 156 16.80 -3.07 -20.19
C GLU A 156 15.85 -2.58 -19.08
N TYR A 157 16.16 -1.46 -18.42
CA TYR A 157 15.37 -0.94 -17.31
C TYR A 157 13.91 -0.66 -17.70
N SER A 158 13.68 0.01 -18.83
CA SER A 158 12.34 0.37 -19.30
C SER A 158 11.49 -0.88 -19.56
N ALA A 159 12.09 -1.92 -20.16
CA ALA A 159 11.43 -3.21 -20.38
C ALA A 159 11.11 -3.91 -19.04
N GLY A 160 12.03 -3.88 -18.08
CA GLY A 160 11.80 -4.41 -16.73
C GLY A 160 10.63 -3.73 -16.01
N VAL A 161 10.54 -2.39 -16.11
CA VAL A 161 9.43 -1.62 -15.54
C VAL A 161 8.10 -1.95 -16.22
N ALA A 162 8.08 -2.08 -17.54
CA ALA A 162 6.87 -2.48 -18.28
C ALA A 162 6.41 -3.87 -17.84
N ARG A 163 7.34 -4.82 -17.71
CA ARG A 163 7.06 -6.18 -17.24
C ARG A 163 6.49 -6.18 -15.82
N MET A 164 7.10 -5.42 -14.91
CA MET A 164 6.58 -5.26 -13.54
C MET A 164 5.16 -4.68 -13.53
N ARG A 165 4.83 -3.76 -14.45
CA ARG A 165 3.48 -3.22 -14.56
C ARG A 165 2.46 -4.27 -15.01
N ILE A 166 2.82 -5.15 -15.96
CA ILE A 166 1.96 -6.27 -16.37
C ILE A 166 1.76 -7.24 -15.20
N ALA A 167 2.82 -7.53 -14.44
CA ALA A 167 2.73 -8.37 -13.24
C ALA A 167 1.80 -7.77 -12.18
N GLU A 168 1.85 -6.45 -11.94
CA GLU A 168 0.91 -5.78 -11.04
C GLU A 168 -0.55 -5.95 -11.49
N LEU A 169 -0.82 -5.82 -12.80
CA LEU A 169 -2.16 -6.07 -13.35
C LEU A 169 -2.58 -7.53 -13.13
N ALA A 170 -1.72 -8.50 -13.41
CA ALA A 170 -1.97 -9.93 -13.19
C ALA A 170 -2.24 -10.27 -11.71
N LEU A 171 -1.62 -9.55 -10.78
CA LEU A 171 -1.83 -9.70 -9.33
C LEU A 171 -3.14 -9.06 -8.85
N CYS A 172 -3.67 -8.09 -9.61
CA CYS A 172 -4.98 -7.49 -9.38
C CYS A 172 -6.12 -8.24 -10.09
N THR A 173 -5.84 -9.40 -10.67
CA THR A 173 -6.83 -10.26 -11.33
C THR A 173 -6.80 -11.69 -10.78
N ALA A 174 -7.87 -12.43 -11.07
CA ALA A 174 -8.01 -13.85 -10.87
C ALA A 174 -8.98 -14.42 -11.93
N LEU A 175 -8.83 -15.70 -12.21
CA LEU A 175 -9.68 -16.51 -13.07
C LEU A 175 -10.24 -17.67 -12.25
N GLU A 176 -11.40 -18.20 -12.63
CA GLU A 176 -12.06 -19.29 -11.90
C GLU A 176 -11.23 -20.59 -11.92
N ASP A 177 -10.49 -20.81 -13.00
CA ASP A 177 -9.65 -21.99 -13.24
C ASP A 177 -8.18 -21.77 -12.84
N ASP A 178 -7.90 -20.77 -12.00
CA ASP A 178 -6.54 -20.52 -11.52
C ASP A 178 -5.99 -21.69 -10.68
N PRO A 179 -4.69 -22.02 -10.83
CA PRO A 179 -4.01 -22.93 -9.94
C PRO A 179 -4.11 -22.51 -8.46
N GLU A 180 -4.10 -23.48 -7.55
CA GLU A 180 -4.09 -23.20 -6.10
C GLU A 180 -2.81 -22.47 -5.66
N ASP A 181 -1.67 -22.76 -6.29
CA ASP A 181 -0.42 -22.07 -6.00
C ASP A 181 -0.46 -20.62 -6.49
N PHE A 182 -0.24 -19.69 -5.56
CA PHE A 182 -0.35 -18.26 -5.81
C PHE A 182 0.58 -17.76 -6.92
N THR A 183 1.83 -18.26 -6.94
CA THR A 183 2.85 -17.79 -7.90
C THR A 183 2.58 -18.35 -9.28
N GLN A 184 2.23 -19.64 -9.38
CA GLN A 184 1.83 -20.26 -10.64
C GLN A 184 0.60 -19.58 -11.23
N ALA A 185 -0.40 -19.27 -10.39
CA ALA A 185 -1.59 -18.56 -10.84
C ALA A 185 -1.24 -17.14 -11.35
N ALA A 186 -0.38 -16.41 -10.63
CA ALA A 186 0.08 -15.09 -11.07
C ALA A 186 0.84 -15.14 -12.40
N ASN A 187 1.76 -16.09 -12.56
CA ASN A 187 2.52 -16.27 -13.80
C ASN A 187 1.61 -16.65 -14.97
N ARG A 188 0.62 -17.53 -14.75
CA ARG A 188 -0.38 -17.85 -15.78
C ARG A 188 -1.12 -16.61 -16.26
N ARG A 189 -1.63 -15.78 -15.34
CA ARG A 189 -2.35 -14.54 -15.69
C ARG A 189 -1.42 -13.53 -16.36
N PHE A 190 -0.16 -13.48 -15.95
CA PHE A 190 0.86 -12.67 -16.60
C PHE A 190 1.04 -13.07 -18.07
N ASP A 191 1.23 -14.36 -18.36
CA ASP A 191 1.38 -14.88 -19.71
C ASP A 191 0.12 -14.64 -20.57
N ILE A 192 -1.06 -14.81 -19.98
CA ILE A 192 -2.35 -14.48 -20.63
C ILE A 192 -2.36 -13.01 -21.04
N ILE A 193 -2.05 -12.11 -20.11
CA ILE A 193 -2.07 -10.66 -20.36
C ILE A 193 -1.02 -10.26 -21.40
N GLU A 194 0.17 -10.87 -21.40
CA GLU A 194 1.18 -10.62 -22.44
C GLU A 194 0.73 -11.04 -23.85
N SER A 195 -0.15 -12.04 -23.94
CA SER A 195 -0.69 -12.50 -25.23
C SER A 195 -1.85 -11.64 -25.76
N MET A 196 -2.42 -10.76 -24.93
CA MET A 196 -3.62 -9.99 -25.29
C MET A 196 -3.37 -9.00 -26.42
N ALA A 197 -4.35 -8.84 -27.31
CA ALA A 197 -4.34 -7.77 -28.29
C ALA A 197 -4.42 -6.39 -27.61
N LEU A 198 -3.48 -5.50 -27.92
CA LEU A 198 -3.27 -4.24 -27.18
C LEU A 198 -4.54 -3.39 -27.06
N GLU A 199 -5.20 -3.11 -28.18
CA GLU A 199 -6.33 -2.16 -28.22
C GLU A 199 -7.66 -2.79 -27.82
N THR A 200 -7.90 -4.04 -28.23
CA THR A 200 -9.22 -4.67 -28.11
C THR A 200 -9.37 -5.52 -26.84
N GLU A 201 -8.27 -5.85 -26.17
CA GLU A 201 -8.26 -6.77 -25.02
C GLU A 201 -7.53 -6.15 -23.84
N PHE A 202 -6.25 -5.77 -24.01
CA PHE A 202 -5.42 -5.25 -22.91
C PHE A 202 -5.91 -3.89 -22.39
N THR A 203 -6.11 -2.91 -23.28
CA THR A 203 -6.60 -1.57 -22.89
C THR A 203 -7.93 -1.64 -22.13
N PRO A 204 -8.96 -2.40 -22.60
CA PRO A 204 -10.17 -2.63 -21.82
C PRO A 204 -9.92 -3.25 -20.44
N LEU A 205 -9.06 -4.26 -20.33
CA LEU A 205 -8.74 -4.87 -19.03
C LEU A 205 -8.12 -3.83 -18.07
N VAL A 206 -7.15 -3.05 -18.54
CA VAL A 206 -6.52 -1.98 -17.74
C VAL A 206 -7.55 -0.95 -17.28
N ALA A 207 -8.45 -0.52 -18.16
CA ALA A 207 -9.50 0.43 -17.81
C ALA A 207 -10.44 -0.14 -16.73
N ARG A 208 -10.81 -1.42 -16.82
CA ARG A 208 -11.64 -2.09 -15.80
C ARG A 208 -10.92 -2.22 -14.46
N ILE A 209 -9.61 -2.51 -14.46
CA ILE A 209 -8.79 -2.55 -13.24
C ILE A 209 -8.74 -1.17 -12.59
N GLN A 210 -8.54 -0.10 -13.36
CA GLN A 210 -8.53 1.28 -12.82
C GLN A 210 -9.88 1.68 -12.21
N LEU A 211 -11.00 1.31 -12.85
CA LEU A 211 -12.33 1.51 -12.29
C LEU A 211 -12.52 0.72 -10.99
N MET A 212 -12.12 -0.56 -10.96
CA MET A 212 -12.16 -1.38 -9.74
C MET A 212 -11.33 -0.75 -8.61
N GLN A 213 -10.12 -0.25 -8.89
CA GLN A 213 -9.28 0.39 -7.87
C GLN A 213 -9.94 1.65 -7.26
N LYS A 214 -10.72 2.39 -8.06
CA LYS A 214 -11.48 3.54 -7.60
C LYS A 214 -12.71 3.12 -6.78
N ASP A 215 -13.46 2.15 -7.28
CA ASP A 215 -14.74 1.72 -6.68
C ASP A 215 -14.52 0.93 -5.39
N LEU A 216 -13.43 0.17 -5.31
CA LEU A 216 -13.03 -0.59 -4.13
C LEU A 216 -12.00 0.17 -3.28
N ARG A 217 -11.99 1.51 -3.29
CA ARG A 217 -11.12 2.29 -2.41
C ARG A 217 -11.56 2.11 -0.95
N HIS A 218 -10.62 1.80 -0.07
CA HIS A 218 -10.84 1.57 1.36
C HIS A 218 -9.56 1.83 2.15
N GLY A 219 -9.67 1.80 3.48
CA GLY A 219 -8.60 2.13 4.40
C GLY A 219 -8.27 3.62 4.36
N LEU A 220 -7.06 3.96 4.76
CA LEU A 220 -6.54 5.32 4.65
C LEU A 220 -6.59 5.82 3.20
N LYS A 221 -6.76 7.13 3.03
CA LYS A 221 -6.70 7.76 1.71
C LYS A 221 -5.29 7.68 1.12
N MET A 222 -5.11 6.81 0.13
CA MET A 222 -3.81 6.58 -0.51
C MET A 222 -3.93 6.29 -2.00
N SER A 223 -2.82 6.47 -2.72
CA SER A 223 -2.63 5.90 -4.06
C SER A 223 -1.66 4.73 -3.98
N ILE A 224 -1.90 3.70 -4.81
CA ILE A 224 -1.01 2.55 -4.95
C ILE A 224 -0.63 2.45 -6.42
N GLU A 225 0.67 2.57 -6.69
CA GLU A 225 1.22 2.49 -8.04
C GLU A 225 2.50 1.68 -8.03
N ARG A 226 2.59 0.67 -8.90
CA ARG A 226 3.78 -0.19 -9.04
C ARG A 226 4.14 -0.88 -7.73
N GLY A 227 3.13 -1.25 -6.94
CA GLY A 227 3.30 -1.79 -5.58
C GLY A 227 3.90 -0.81 -4.57
N SER A 228 3.93 0.49 -4.84
CA SER A 228 4.34 1.52 -3.87
C SER A 228 3.11 2.31 -3.42
N SER A 229 3.01 2.54 -2.11
CA SER A 229 1.89 3.28 -1.53
C SER A 229 2.29 4.72 -1.24
N ARG A 230 1.40 5.68 -1.55
CA ARG A 230 1.54 7.07 -1.15
C ARG A 230 0.31 7.52 -0.38
N LEU A 231 0.51 8.00 0.83
CA LEU A 231 -0.54 8.59 1.64
C LEU A 231 -0.90 9.96 1.06
N ILE A 232 -2.21 10.23 0.95
CA ILE A 232 -2.73 11.51 0.48
C ILE A 232 -3.14 12.30 1.72
N LEU A 233 -2.29 13.24 2.11
CA LEU A 233 -2.49 14.04 3.31
C LEU A 233 -3.57 15.11 3.09
N PRO A 234 -4.18 15.62 4.18
CA PRO A 234 -5.04 16.80 4.11
C PRO A 234 -4.33 17.97 3.40
N PRO A 235 -5.07 18.85 2.70
CA PRO A 235 -4.48 20.01 2.04
C PRO A 235 -3.73 20.91 3.02
N GLN A 236 -2.51 21.32 2.65
CA GLN A 236 -1.67 22.20 3.45
C GLN A 236 -1.77 23.63 2.92
N HIS A 237 -2.09 24.58 3.80
CA HIS A 237 -2.13 26.00 3.41
C HIS A 237 -0.72 26.57 3.23
N CYS A 238 -0.52 27.35 2.16
CA CYS A 238 0.74 28.06 1.96
C CYS A 238 0.93 29.16 3.01
N LYS A 239 2.01 29.09 3.78
CA LYS A 239 2.32 30.10 4.82
C LYS A 239 2.71 31.47 4.25
N ASN A 240 3.09 31.51 2.97
CA ASN A 240 3.55 32.71 2.26
C ASN A 240 2.56 33.14 1.15
N ALA A 241 1.29 32.78 1.26
CA ALA A 241 0.27 33.20 0.30
C ALA A 241 0.13 34.73 0.29
N LYS A 242 -0.18 35.31 -0.89
CA LYS A 242 -0.54 36.73 -0.99
C LYS A 242 -1.82 36.99 -0.18
N GLU A 243 -1.93 38.18 0.41
CA GLU A 243 -3.08 38.58 1.23
C GLU A 243 -4.41 38.37 0.46
N GLY A 244 -5.33 37.62 1.05
CA GLY A 244 -6.62 37.26 0.43
C GLY A 244 -6.63 36.00 -0.45
N ALA A 245 -5.49 35.33 -0.66
CA ALA A 245 -5.42 34.09 -1.44
C ALA A 245 -5.46 32.85 -0.51
N ASP A 246 -6.52 32.05 -0.59
CA ASP A 246 -6.59 30.73 0.06
C ASP A 246 -6.07 29.65 -0.89
N VAL A 247 -4.74 29.44 -0.88
CA VAL A 247 -4.07 28.45 -1.73
C VAL A 247 -3.54 27.30 -0.89
N THR A 248 -3.89 26.08 -1.32
CA THR A 248 -3.51 24.84 -0.66
C THR A 248 -2.70 23.94 -1.58
N THR A 249 -1.90 23.06 -0.97
CA THR A 249 -1.14 22.02 -1.65
C THR A 249 -1.49 20.68 -1.01
N THR A 250 -1.97 19.72 -1.80
CA THR A 250 -2.17 18.34 -1.34
C THR A 250 -0.84 17.59 -1.44
N LEU A 251 -0.43 16.98 -0.32
CA LEU A 251 0.83 16.22 -0.28
C LEU A 251 0.59 14.74 -0.55
N TYR A 252 1.43 14.17 -1.40
CA TYR A 252 1.48 12.74 -1.71
C TYR A 252 2.78 12.18 -1.16
N VAL A 253 2.75 11.71 0.09
CA VAL A 253 3.95 11.27 0.80
C VAL A 253 4.11 9.75 0.68
N PRO A 254 5.31 9.22 0.43
CA PRO A 254 5.54 7.78 0.47
C PRO A 254 5.09 7.20 1.82
N PHE A 255 4.29 6.13 1.79
CA PHE A 255 4.01 5.35 2.99
C PHE A 255 5.09 4.27 3.11
N LEU A 256 6.10 4.53 3.93
CA LEU A 256 7.20 3.61 4.18
C LEU A 256 6.83 2.75 5.40
N ASN A 257 6.69 1.43 5.24
CA ASN A 257 6.13 0.59 6.31
C ASN A 257 6.99 0.66 7.57
N ARG A 258 8.31 0.64 7.39
CA ARG A 258 9.31 0.85 8.44
C ARG A 258 9.15 2.12 9.29
N GLU A 259 8.47 3.16 8.81
CA GLU A 259 8.21 4.36 9.63
C GLU A 259 7.09 4.12 10.66
N PHE A 260 6.23 3.15 10.40
CA PHE A 260 5.11 2.76 11.26
C PHE A 260 5.41 1.52 12.11
N ILE A 261 6.48 0.80 11.79
CA ILE A 261 7.00 -0.31 12.60
C ILE A 261 7.96 0.27 13.66
N PRO A 262 7.82 -0.11 14.94
CA PRO A 262 8.68 0.40 16.00
C PRO A 262 10.13 -0.02 15.75
N SER A 263 11.05 0.92 15.93
CA SER A 263 12.49 0.69 15.85
C SER A 263 13.19 1.46 16.98
N ILE A 264 14.26 0.89 17.51
CA ILE A 264 15.18 1.63 18.40
C ILE A 264 16.16 2.38 17.52
N ARG A 265 16.07 3.71 17.53
CA ARG A 265 17.12 4.55 16.94
C ARG A 265 18.28 4.64 17.93
N SER A 266 19.49 4.31 17.49
CA SER A 266 20.72 4.39 18.29
C SER A 266 20.95 5.78 18.91
N GLU A 267 20.42 6.82 18.27
CA GLU A 267 20.41 8.21 18.73
C GLU A 267 19.74 8.39 20.11
N TRP A 268 18.79 7.52 20.50
CA TRP A 268 18.17 7.54 21.83
C TRP A 268 19.07 6.95 22.92
N MET A 269 20.09 6.18 22.54
CA MET A 269 21.06 5.57 23.45
C MET A 269 22.40 6.31 23.47
N ALA A 270 22.67 7.13 22.46
CA ALA A 270 23.84 8.00 22.40
C ALA A 270 23.58 9.27 23.23
N ASN A 271 23.72 9.18 24.55
CA ASN A 271 23.92 10.35 25.40
C ASN A 271 25.27 10.99 25.04
N HIS A 272 25.29 11.86 24.03
CA HIS A 272 26.34 12.86 23.91
C HIS A 272 25.96 14.05 24.80
N TYR A 273 26.37 13.96 26.07
CA TYR A 273 26.62 15.14 26.90
C TYR A 273 27.93 15.80 26.47
#